data_AF-A0A848WPM7-F1
#
_entry.id   AF-A0A848WPM7-F1
#
_cell.length_a   1.000
_cell.length_b   1.000
_cell.length_c   1.000
_cell.angle_alpha   90.00
_cell.angle_beta   90.00
_cell.angle_gamma   90.00
#
_symmetry.space_group_name_H-M   'P 1'
#
loop_
_entity.id
_entity.type
_entity.pdbx_description
1 polymer ?
#
loop_
_entity_poly.entity_id
_entity_poly.type
_entity_poly.pdbx_seq_one_letter_code
_entity_poly.pdbx_strand_id
1 'polypeptide(L)'
;MKLNLYKPKKVLVSGESLILSGPFWSTTLRPKDVRSIEISRTLSLVDELGITLTADAKYFFTDGVGAFARIASILDFDGKFKSGWYARAERGENLVFEA
;
A
#
# COMPACT_ATOMS: atom_id res chain seq x y z
N MET A 1 -10.62 12.33 -14.05
CA MET A 1 -11.38 11.09 -13.83
C MET A 1 -11.24 10.72 -12.35
N LYS A 2 -12.33 10.59 -11.58
CA LYS A 2 -12.26 10.15 -10.18
C LYS A 2 -12.03 8.64 -10.16
N LEU A 3 -10.93 8.18 -9.58
CA LEU A 3 -10.67 6.75 -9.39
C LEU A 3 -11.44 6.26 -8.16
N ASN A 4 -12.06 5.08 -8.28
CA ASN A 4 -12.72 4.43 -7.15
C ASN A 4 -11.70 3.99 -6.10
N LEU A 5 -12.02 4.20 -4.82
CA LEU A 5 -11.21 3.75 -3.68
C LEU A 5 -11.75 2.44 -3.13
N TYR A 6 -10.93 1.40 -3.16
CA TYR A 6 -11.22 0.08 -2.63
C TYR A 6 -10.42 -0.17 -1.35
N LYS A 7 -11.09 -0.73 -0.33
CA LYS A 7 -10.47 -1.15 0.93
C LYS A 7 -10.47 -2.68 1.00
N PRO A 8 -9.41 -3.37 0.52
CA PRO A 8 -9.34 -4.83 0.62
C PRO A 8 -9.44 -5.28 2.07
N LYS A 9 -10.17 -6.37 2.30
CA LYS A 9 -10.21 -7.07 3.60
C LYS A 9 -9.02 -8.02 3.76
N LYS A 10 -8.44 -8.46 2.64
CA LYS A 10 -7.30 -9.37 2.61
C LYS A 10 -6.31 -8.89 1.55
N VAL A 11 -5.04 -8.82 1.95
CA VAL A 11 -3.92 -8.54 1.05
C VAL A 11 -2.95 -9.71 1.15
N LEU A 12 -2.73 -10.38 0.03
CA LEU A 12 -1.82 -11.52 -0.07
C LEU A 12 -0.74 -11.22 -1.10
N VAL A 13 0.37 -11.93 -0.93
CA VAL A 13 1.48 -11.91 -1.89
C VAL A 13 1.55 -13.28 -2.56
N SER A 14 1.59 -13.30 -3.89
CA SER A 14 1.84 -14.49 -4.69
C SER A 14 2.90 -14.18 -5.75
N GLY A 15 4.11 -14.71 -5.55
CA GLY A 15 5.28 -14.32 -6.35
C GLY A 15 5.55 -12.82 -6.21
N GLU A 16 5.58 -12.11 -7.34
CA GLU A 16 5.74 -10.65 -7.44
C GLU A 16 4.40 -9.89 -7.46
N SER A 17 3.27 -10.58 -7.30
CA SER A 17 1.94 -9.97 -7.38
C SER A 17 1.28 -9.81 -6.02
N LEU A 18 0.48 -8.76 -5.91
CA LEU A 18 -0.41 -8.49 -4.78
C LEU A 18 -1.82 -8.95 -5.13
N ILE A 19 -2.40 -9.83 -4.32
CA ILE A 19 -3.80 -10.23 -4.45
C ILE A 19 -4.58 -9.44 -3.41
N LEU A 20 -5.46 -8.56 -3.89
CA LEU A 20 -6.32 -7.70 -3.07
C LEU A 20 -7.74 -8.22 -3.15
N SER A 21 -8.35 -8.55 -2.02
CA SER A 21 -9.71 -9.11 -1.99
C SER A 21 -10.59 -8.40 -0.97
N GLY A 22 -11.82 -8.09 -1.38
CA GLY A 22 -12.91 -7.63 -0.52
C GLY A 22 -14.04 -8.67 -0.44
N PRO A 23 -15.21 -8.30 0.10
CA PRO A 23 -16.32 -9.24 0.29
C PRO A 23 -16.87 -9.87 -1.00
N PHE A 24 -16.88 -9.12 -2.10
CA PHE A 24 -17.48 -9.53 -3.39
C PHE A 24 -16.58 -9.24 -4.59
N TRP A 25 -15.28 -9.05 -4.36
CA TRP A 25 -14.33 -8.75 -5.41
C TRP A 25 -12.94 -9.26 -5.04
N SER A 26 -12.16 -9.58 -6.07
CA SER A 26 -10.74 -9.86 -5.95
C SER A 26 -10.03 -9.33 -7.18
N THR A 27 -8.84 -8.79 -7.00
CA THR A 27 -7.99 -8.33 -8.09
C THR A 27 -6.53 -8.68 -7.81
N THR A 28 -5.75 -8.76 -8.88
CA THR A 28 -4.32 -9.02 -8.82
C THR A 28 -3.60 -7.79 -9.35
N LEU A 29 -2.73 -7.21 -8.54
CA LEU A 29 -1.97 -6.01 -8.84
C LEU A 29 -0.49 -6.36 -8.94
N ARG A 30 0.16 -6.01 -10.06
CA ARG A 30 1.62 -6.16 -10.21
C ARG A 30 2.31 -4.83 -9.93
N PRO A 31 3.57 -4.82 -9.44
CA PRO A 31 4.33 -3.60 -9.18
C PRO A 31 4.37 -2.64 -10.38
N LYS A 32 4.53 -3.17 -11.59
CA LYS A 32 4.54 -2.38 -12.84
C LYS A 32 3.22 -1.67 -13.15
N ASP A 33 2.12 -2.13 -12.57
CA ASP A 33 0.79 -1.55 -12.78
C ASP A 33 0.51 -0.41 -11.77
N VAL A 34 1.37 -0.27 -10.74
CA VAL A 34 1.27 0.78 -9.72
C VAL A 34 1.88 2.07 -10.25
N ARG A 35 1.03 3.10 -10.36
CA ARG A 35 1.38 4.45 -10.82
C ARG A 35 1.81 5.37 -9.68
N SER A 36 1.23 5.20 -8.49
CA SER A 36 1.70 5.93 -7.30
C SER A 36 1.49 5.14 -6.02
N ILE A 37 2.32 5.46 -5.04
CA ILE A 37 2.28 4.91 -3.68
C ILE A 37 2.27 6.09 -2.73
N GLU A 38 1.29 6.13 -1.84
CA GLU A 38 1.22 7.09 -0.74
C GLU A 38 1.22 6.33 0.58
N ILE A 39 2.05 6.77 1.52
CA ILE A 39 2.17 6.23 2.87
C ILE A 39 2.00 7.38 3.86
N SER A 40 0.93 7.30 4.64
CA SER A 40 0.55 8.33 5.61
C SER A 40 0.08 7.69 6.90
N ARG A 41 0.39 8.28 8.05
CA ARG A 41 -0.18 7.85 9.32
C ARG A 41 -1.71 7.95 9.27
N THR A 42 -2.40 6.87 9.61
CA THR A 42 -3.86 6.87 9.74
C THR A 42 -4.25 6.99 11.21
N LEU A 43 -5.25 7.82 11.50
CA LEU A 43 -5.82 7.90 12.84
C LEU A 43 -6.71 6.67 13.06
N SER A 44 -6.20 5.70 13.81
CA SER A 44 -6.82 4.43 14.15
C SER A 44 -6.72 4.22 15.67
N LEU A 45 -7.42 3.21 16.22
CA LEU A 45 -7.31 2.86 17.65
C LEU A 45 -5.89 2.40 18.03
N VAL A 46 -5.14 1.94 17.02
CA VAL A 46 -3.71 1.69 17.06
C VAL A 46 -3.07 2.63 16.06
N ASP A 47 -1.92 3.21 16.39
CA ASP A 47 -1.16 3.99 15.41
C ASP A 47 -0.75 3.07 14.26
N GLU A 48 -1.26 3.34 13.06
CA GLU A 48 -1.04 2.54 11.86
C GLU A 48 -0.60 3.43 10.71
N LEU A 49 0.20 2.88 9.80
CA LEU A 49 0.48 3.49 8.52
C LEU A 49 -0.56 3.05 7.50
N GLY A 50 -1.26 4.02 6.91
CA GLY A 50 -2.11 3.82 5.75
C GLY A 50 -1.27 3.82 4.47
N ILE A 51 -1.48 2.82 3.62
CA ILE A 51 -0.86 2.66 2.31
C ILE A 51 -1.95 2.80 1.25
N THR A 52 -1.80 3.78 0.37
CA THR A 52 -2.63 3.94 -0.83
C THR A 52 -1.82 3.60 -2.07
N LEU A 53 -2.25 2.57 -2.80
CA LEU A 53 -1.73 2.23 -4.11
C LEU A 53 -2.66 2.78 -5.18
N THR A 54 -2.14 3.57 -6.11
CA THR A 54 -2.88 4.01 -7.29
C THR A 54 -2.44 3.17 -8.49
N ALA A 55 -3.37 2.40 -9.05
CA ALA A 55 -3.22 1.66 -10.29
C ALA A 55 -4.42 2.02 -11.19
N ASP A 56 -5.09 1.05 -11.84
CA ASP A 56 -6.39 1.23 -12.51
C ASP A 56 -7.49 1.77 -11.57
N ALA A 57 -7.40 1.44 -10.27
CA ALA A 57 -8.17 2.01 -9.18
C ALA A 57 -7.24 2.44 -8.02
N LYS A 58 -7.82 3.01 -6.96
CA LYS A 58 -7.10 3.25 -5.71
C LYS A 58 -7.37 2.12 -4.72
N TYR A 59 -6.34 1.61 -4.08
CA TYR A 59 -6.43 0.57 -3.05
C TYR A 59 -5.82 1.07 -1.75
N PHE A 60 -6.58 1.01 -0.66
CA PHE A 60 -6.14 1.47 0.66
C PHE A 60 -6.16 0.34 1.68
N PHE A 61 -5.03 0.11 2.35
CA PHE A 61 -4.89 -0.82 3.46
C PHE A 61 -3.86 -0.29 4.47
N THR A 62 -3.78 -0.87 5.66
CA THR A 62 -2.81 -0.47 6.68
C THR A 62 -1.61 -1.41 6.73
N ASP A 63 -0.55 -0.99 7.42
CA ASP A 63 0.58 -1.83 7.80
C ASP A 63 0.20 -2.99 8.75
N GLY A 64 -0.99 -2.95 9.35
CA GLY A 64 -1.60 -4.07 10.09
C GLY A 64 -1.90 -5.30 9.23
N VAL A 65 -1.79 -5.24 7.89
CA VAL A 65 -1.91 -6.43 7.04
C VAL A 65 -0.70 -7.35 7.26
N GLY A 66 -0.95 -8.63 7.56
CA GLY A 66 0.13 -9.60 7.86
C GLY A 66 1.17 -9.82 6.75
N ALA A 67 0.92 -9.33 5.53
CA ALA A 67 1.85 -9.40 4.41
C ALA A 67 2.72 -8.13 4.24
N PHE A 68 2.60 -7.13 5.13
CA PHE A 68 3.16 -5.79 4.93
C PHE A 68 4.65 -5.75 4.55
N ALA A 69 5.53 -6.40 5.30
CA ALA A 69 6.97 -6.42 5.01
C ALA A 69 7.27 -6.94 3.58
N ARG A 70 6.48 -7.92 3.12
CA ARG A 70 6.62 -8.50 1.79
C ARG A 70 6.06 -7.58 0.70
N ILE A 71 4.98 -6.85 0.99
CA ILE A 71 4.44 -5.79 0.11
C ILE A 71 5.49 -4.70 -0.08
N ALA A 72 6.07 -4.20 1.01
CA ALA A 72 7.10 -3.15 0.99
C ALA A 72 8.32 -3.58 0.17
N SER A 73 8.74 -4.83 0.29
CA SER A 73 9.82 -5.41 -0.52
C SER A 73 9.45 -5.50 -2.01
N ILE A 74 8.27 -6.03 -2.36
CA ILE A 74 7.82 -6.19 -3.76
C ILE A 74 7.62 -4.86 -4.46
N LEU A 75 7.12 -3.86 -3.74
CA LEU A 75 6.95 -2.51 -4.26
C LEU A 75 8.21 -1.66 -4.12
N ASP A 76 9.31 -2.22 -3.62
CA ASP A 76 10.61 -1.55 -3.44
C ASP A 76 10.48 -0.20 -2.73
N PHE A 77 9.91 -0.24 -1.51
CA PHE A 77 9.73 0.96 -0.69
C PHE A 77 11.07 1.59 -0.29
N ASP A 78 12.10 0.78 -0.01
CA ASP A 78 13.42 1.29 0.33
C ASP A 78 14.07 2.04 -0.84
N GLY A 79 13.94 1.54 -2.07
CA GLY A 79 14.42 2.24 -3.26
C GLY A 79 13.66 3.54 -3.53
N LYS A 80 12.33 3.55 -3.29
CA LYS A 80 11.46 4.70 -3.59
C LYS A 80 11.49 5.80 -2.54
N PHE A 81 11.53 5.42 -1.25
CA PHE A 81 11.38 6.35 -0.13
C PHE A 81 12.67 6.55 0.68
N LYS A 82 13.74 5.84 0.31
CA LYS A 82 15.01 5.69 1.05
C LYS A 82 14.84 4.88 2.33
N SER A 83 15.94 4.27 2.77
CA SER A 83 15.98 3.54 4.04
C SER A 83 15.51 4.41 5.21
N GLY A 84 14.76 3.83 6.14
CA GLY A 84 14.18 4.54 7.28
C GLY A 84 12.86 5.26 6.99
N TRP A 85 12.26 5.03 5.81
CA TRP A 85 10.94 5.55 5.45
C TRP A 85 9.86 5.19 6.48
N TYR A 86 9.89 4.00 7.06
CA TYR A 86 8.89 3.54 8.02
C TYR A 86 8.84 4.45 9.26
N ALA A 87 10.01 4.67 9.90
CA ALA A 87 10.12 5.54 11.06
C ALA A 87 9.78 7.02 10.73
N ARG A 88 10.01 7.45 9.49
CA ARG A 88 9.59 8.78 9.02
C ARG A 88 8.07 8.89 8.93
N ALA A 89 7.43 7.89 8.32
CA ALA A 89 5.99 7.82 8.21
C ALA A 89 5.31 7.73 9.59
N GLU A 90 5.86 6.97 10.54
CA GLU A 90 5.36 6.89 11.92
C GLU A 90 5.40 8.23 12.66
N ARG A 91 6.42 9.06 12.38
CA ARG A 91 6.52 10.42 12.90
C ARG A 91 5.55 11.41 12.24
N GLY A 92 4.73 10.95 11.31
CA GLY A 92 3.70 11.75 10.63
C GLY A 92 4.14 12.36 9.30
N GLU A 93 5.30 11.95 8.77
CA GLU A 93 5.71 12.38 7.43
C GLU A 93 4.86 11.67 6.37
N ASN A 94 4.21 12.43 5.48
CA ASN A 94 3.51 11.84 4.33
C ASN A 94 4.53 11.53 3.22
N LEU A 95 4.60 10.28 2.79
CA LEU A 95 5.52 9.82 1.77
C LEU A 95 4.73 9.52 0.48
N VAL A 96 5.11 10.18 -0.61
CA VAL A 96 4.46 10.00 -1.91
C VAL A 96 5.52 9.67 -2.96
N PHE A 97 5.28 8.61 -3.72
CA PHE A 97 6.05 8.22 -4.89
C PHE A 97 5.13 8.14 -6.10
N GLU A 98 5.54 8.73 -7.22
CA GLU A 98 4.85 8.67 -8.51
C GLU A 98 5.82 8.10 -9.55
N ALA A 99 5.36 7.10 -10.31
CA ALA A 99 6.14 6.36 -11.30
C ALA A 99 6.07 6.99 -12.70
#